data_AF-A0A7X9G1Q0-F1
#
_entry.id   AF-A0A7X9G1Q0-F1
#
_cell.length_a   1.000
_cell.length_b   1.000
_cell.length_c   1.000
_cell.angle_alpha   90.00
_cell.angle_beta   90.00
_cell.angle_gamma   90.00
#
_symmetry.space_group_name_H-M   'P 1'
#
loop_
_entity.id
_entity.type
_entity.pdbx_description
1 polymer ?
#
loop_
_entity_poly.entity_id
_entity_poly.type
_entity_poly.pdbx_seq_one_letter_code
_entity_poly.pdbx_strand_id
1 'polypeptide(L)'
;MLDAFVDGLDLEALSFTRSMPASTGRPGYDPRDLLKLYVYGYANQIRSSRRLMRECRRNLEVIFLLRGLVPDFRTIADFRKENAEALKRVFQVFTKVCVELDLYKQVLLAVDGTKVRAVNSKSNCYTTDVLLKKIATIDAHISNYMATMDELDQTEEDESSCIRERLQEILDDFHARKERYCLMNGNIPHVALKYDKEARVFSLPYREADITDTLRARTDPEAIRTCLHAGVLPLA
;
A
#
# COMPACT_ATOMS: atom_id res chain seq x y z
N MET A 1 -7.72 7.20 -24.76
CA MET A 1 -7.48 5.86 -25.36
C MET A 1 -7.93 4.74 -24.43
N LEU A 2 -7.34 4.59 -23.24
CA LEU A 2 -7.72 3.54 -22.28
C LEU A 2 -9.22 3.53 -21.95
N ASP A 3 -9.75 4.72 -21.64
CA ASP A 3 -11.17 4.91 -21.31
C ASP A 3 -12.09 4.41 -22.44
N ALA A 4 -11.86 4.92 -23.66
CA ALA A 4 -12.60 4.51 -24.86
C ALA A 4 -12.43 3.02 -25.21
N PHE A 5 -11.25 2.44 -24.99
CA PHE A 5 -11.03 1.01 -25.21
C PHE A 5 -11.91 0.18 -24.28
N VAL A 6 -11.89 0.46 -22.98
CA VAL A 6 -12.67 -0.30 -21.99
C VAL A 6 -14.17 -0.06 -22.16
N ASP A 7 -14.58 1.16 -22.47
CA ASP A 7 -15.99 1.50 -22.70
C ASP A 7 -16.55 0.81 -23.96
N GLY A 8 -15.71 0.55 -24.95
CA GLY A 8 -16.07 -0.22 -26.16
C GLY A 8 -16.18 -1.74 -25.96
N LEU A 9 -15.79 -2.27 -24.79
CA LEU A 9 -15.87 -3.71 -24.51
C LEU A 9 -17.27 -4.12 -24.03
N ASP A 10 -17.72 -5.26 -24.53
CA ASP A 10 -18.87 -5.97 -23.96
C ASP A 10 -18.40 -6.86 -22.80
N LEU A 11 -18.63 -6.40 -21.57
CA LEU A 11 -18.20 -7.10 -20.36
C LEU A 11 -19.01 -8.37 -20.08
N GLU A 12 -20.26 -8.46 -20.56
CA GLU A 12 -21.10 -9.64 -20.38
C GLU A 12 -20.60 -10.76 -21.28
N ALA A 13 -20.34 -10.45 -22.56
CA ALA A 13 -19.74 -11.41 -23.49
C ALA A 13 -18.35 -11.89 -23.02
N LEU A 14 -17.62 -11.05 -22.29
CA LEU A 14 -16.32 -11.37 -21.71
C LEU A 14 -16.39 -12.10 -20.37
N SER A 15 -17.59 -12.47 -19.89
CA SER A 15 -17.80 -13.23 -18.65
C SER A 15 -17.27 -12.53 -17.39
N PHE A 16 -17.35 -11.19 -17.31
CA PHE A 16 -17.03 -10.47 -16.08
C PHE A 16 -18.14 -10.63 -15.04
N THR A 17 -17.73 -10.96 -13.82
CA THR A 17 -18.59 -11.07 -12.64
C THR A 17 -19.10 -9.68 -12.23
N ARG A 18 -20.39 -9.58 -11.85
CA ARG A 18 -21.06 -8.32 -11.46
C ARG A 18 -21.11 -7.25 -12.57
N SER A 19 -21.18 -7.66 -13.84
CA SER A 19 -21.47 -6.77 -14.98
C SER A 19 -22.79 -6.02 -14.85
N MET A 20 -23.80 -6.65 -14.24
CA MET A 20 -25.07 -6.02 -13.89
C MET A 20 -25.12 -5.70 -12.39
N PRO A 21 -25.49 -4.46 -12.01
CA PRO A 21 -25.68 -4.11 -10.61
C PRO A 21 -26.86 -4.90 -10.02
N ALA A 22 -26.75 -5.31 -8.76
CA ALA A 22 -27.83 -5.96 -8.06
C ALA A 22 -29.06 -5.04 -7.97
N SER A 23 -30.26 -5.61 -8.01
CA SER A 23 -31.53 -4.86 -7.94
C SER A 23 -31.76 -4.16 -6.60
N THR A 24 -31.06 -4.59 -5.54
CA THR A 24 -31.18 -4.06 -4.18
C THR A 24 -29.81 -3.86 -3.53
N GLY A 25 -29.70 -2.81 -2.70
CA GLY A 25 -28.48 -2.46 -1.98
C GLY A 25 -27.68 -1.34 -2.66
N ARG A 26 -26.58 -0.91 -2.03
CA ARG A 26 -25.64 0.03 -2.66
C ARG A 26 -24.93 -0.72 -3.81
N PRO A 27 -24.98 -0.23 -5.05
CA PRO A 27 -24.28 -0.87 -6.15
C PRO A 27 -22.78 -0.89 -5.84
N GLY A 28 -22.12 -2.00 -6.17
CA GLY A 28 -20.67 -2.11 -6.10
C GLY A 28 -19.98 -1.19 -7.11
N TYR A 29 -18.66 -1.23 -7.15
CA TYR A 29 -17.90 -0.58 -8.20
C TYR A 29 -18.29 -1.13 -9.57
N ASP A 30 -18.36 -0.25 -10.58
CA ASP A 30 -18.53 -0.68 -11.97
C ASP A 30 -17.30 -1.51 -12.38
N PRO A 31 -17.47 -2.74 -12.90
CA PRO A 31 -16.36 -3.55 -13.37
C PRO A 31 -15.52 -2.86 -14.46
N ARG A 32 -16.09 -1.91 -15.22
CA ARG A 32 -15.34 -1.08 -16.19
C ARG A 32 -14.30 -0.21 -15.51
N ASP A 33 -14.64 0.39 -14.36
CA ASP A 33 -13.70 1.25 -13.63
C ASP A 33 -12.54 0.44 -13.05
N LEU A 34 -12.83 -0.74 -12.49
CA LEU A 34 -11.79 -1.66 -12.00
C LEU A 34 -10.94 -2.21 -13.15
N LEU A 35 -11.54 -2.49 -14.31
CA LEU A 35 -10.82 -2.92 -15.50
C LEU A 35 -9.90 -1.81 -16.03
N LYS A 36 -10.36 -0.55 -16.10
CA LYS A 36 -9.54 0.61 -16.46
C LYS A 36 -8.30 0.72 -15.57
N LEU A 37 -8.47 0.53 -14.27
CA LEU A 37 -7.37 0.52 -13.31
C LEU A 37 -6.36 -0.60 -13.60
N TYR A 38 -6.82 -1.81 -13.95
CA TYR A 38 -5.95 -2.93 -14.28
C TYR A 38 -5.20 -2.74 -15.61
N VAL A 39 -5.85 -2.20 -16.65
CA VAL A 39 -5.18 -1.90 -17.92
C VAL A 39 -4.16 -0.77 -17.72
N TYR A 40 -4.49 0.25 -16.92
CA TYR A 40 -3.53 1.28 -16.51
C TYR A 40 -2.33 0.69 -15.77
N GLY A 41 -2.58 -0.19 -14.79
CA GLY A 41 -1.53 -0.87 -14.02
C GLY A 41 -0.60 -1.68 -14.91
N TYR A 42 -1.16 -2.44 -15.86
CA TYR A 42 -0.39 -3.20 -16.84
C TYR A 42 0.51 -2.30 -17.71
N ALA A 43 -0.06 -1.23 -18.27
CA ALA A 43 0.70 -0.29 -19.11
C ALA A 43 1.86 0.38 -18.34
N ASN A 44 1.66 0.66 -17.06
CA ASN A 44 2.63 1.33 -16.19
C ASN A 44 3.47 0.38 -15.33
N GLN A 45 3.40 -0.93 -15.57
CA GLN A 45 4.14 -1.95 -14.82
C GLN A 45 3.87 -1.94 -13.29
N ILE A 46 2.68 -1.51 -12.88
CA ILE A 46 2.22 -1.48 -11.49
C ILE A 46 1.45 -2.77 -11.22
N ARG A 47 2.06 -3.64 -10.40
CA ARG A 47 1.54 -4.99 -10.17
C ARG A 47 0.78 -5.14 -8.86
N SER A 48 1.24 -4.50 -7.79
CA SER A 48 0.57 -4.62 -6.49
C SER A 48 -0.78 -3.90 -6.49
N SER A 49 -1.79 -4.58 -5.95
CA SER A 49 -3.14 -4.05 -5.74
C SER A 49 -3.11 -2.88 -4.74
N ARG A 50 -2.20 -2.90 -3.76
CA ARG A 50 -1.98 -1.78 -2.84
C ARG A 50 -1.31 -0.60 -3.51
N ARG A 51 -0.35 -0.85 -4.41
CA ARG A 51 0.25 0.23 -5.22
C ARG A 51 -0.78 0.87 -6.13
N LEU A 52 -1.66 0.08 -6.76
CA LEU A 52 -2.79 0.61 -7.54
C LEU A 52 -3.71 1.47 -6.70
N MET A 53 -4.09 1.02 -5.49
CA MET A 53 -4.87 1.84 -4.55
C MET A 53 -4.16 3.17 -4.20
N ARG A 54 -2.83 3.14 -3.99
CA ARG A 54 -2.06 4.38 -3.73
C ARG A 54 -2.07 5.31 -4.94
N GLU A 55 -1.93 4.79 -6.16
CA GLU A 55 -2.02 5.58 -7.39
C GLU A 55 -3.38 6.28 -7.52
N CYS A 56 -4.47 5.61 -7.16
CA CYS A 56 -5.82 6.20 -7.17
C CYS A 56 -5.95 7.46 -6.30
N ARG A 57 -5.04 7.68 -5.33
CA ARG A 57 -5.07 8.84 -4.43
C ARG A 57 -4.10 9.96 -4.83
N ARG A 58 -3.04 9.65 -5.58
CA ARG A 58 -1.92 10.57 -5.80
C ARG A 58 -1.68 10.92 -7.27
N ASN A 59 -2.07 10.03 -8.17
CA ASN A 59 -1.76 10.15 -9.58
C ASN A 59 -2.95 10.75 -10.32
N LEU A 60 -2.75 11.95 -10.87
CA LEU A 60 -3.79 12.71 -11.56
C LEU A 60 -4.40 11.95 -12.74
N GLU A 61 -3.62 11.14 -13.44
CA GLU A 61 -4.11 10.33 -14.56
C GLU A 61 -5.13 9.30 -14.07
N VAL A 62 -4.83 8.61 -12.97
CA VAL A 62 -5.70 7.58 -12.38
C VAL A 62 -6.93 8.21 -11.74
N ILE A 63 -6.75 9.35 -11.05
CA ILE A 63 -7.86 10.12 -10.47
C ILE A 63 -8.85 10.52 -11.57
N PHE A 64 -8.35 11.01 -12.71
CA PHE A 64 -9.17 11.37 -13.85
C PHE A 64 -9.85 10.13 -14.47
N LEU A 65 -9.08 9.07 -14.72
CA LEU A 65 -9.56 7.81 -15.32
C LEU A 65 -10.69 7.17 -14.50
N LEU A 66 -10.59 7.21 -13.18
CA LEU A 66 -11.57 6.64 -12.25
C LEU A 66 -12.60 7.65 -11.74
N ARG A 67 -12.60 8.89 -12.27
CA ARG A 67 -13.54 9.95 -11.86
C ARG A 67 -13.53 10.20 -10.33
N GLY A 68 -12.36 10.08 -9.71
CA GLY A 68 -12.15 10.26 -8.27
C GLY A 68 -12.50 9.06 -7.39
N LEU A 69 -12.86 7.90 -7.96
CA LEU A 69 -13.05 6.68 -7.18
C LEU A 69 -11.71 6.18 -6.62
N VAL A 70 -11.77 5.68 -5.37
CA VAL A 70 -10.61 5.12 -4.67
C VAL A 70 -10.99 3.74 -4.13
N PRO A 71 -10.94 2.70 -4.98
CA PRO A 71 -11.20 1.33 -4.54
C PRO A 71 -10.16 0.88 -3.51
N ASP A 72 -10.60 0.09 -2.53
CA ASP A 72 -9.68 -0.51 -1.57
C ASP A 72 -8.86 -1.62 -2.24
N PHE A 73 -7.65 -1.89 -1.72
CA PHE A 73 -6.75 -2.89 -2.30
C PHE A 73 -7.39 -4.29 -2.33
N ARG A 74 -8.25 -4.61 -1.35
CA ARG A 74 -9.00 -5.88 -1.31
C ARG A 74 -9.97 -5.97 -2.47
N THR A 75 -10.75 -4.91 -2.71
CA THR A 75 -11.67 -4.84 -3.85
C THR A 75 -10.93 -5.03 -5.18
N ILE A 76 -9.76 -4.42 -5.32
CA ILE A 76 -8.91 -4.56 -6.51
C ILE A 76 -8.45 -6.01 -6.67
N ALA A 77 -7.86 -6.60 -5.62
CA ALA A 77 -7.36 -7.97 -5.64
C ALA A 77 -8.48 -9.02 -5.87
N ASP A 78 -9.62 -8.86 -5.20
CA ASP A 78 -10.78 -9.75 -5.34
C ASP A 78 -11.34 -9.69 -6.75
N PHE A 79 -11.43 -8.49 -7.35
CA PHE A 79 -11.85 -8.35 -8.75
C PHE A 79 -10.94 -9.13 -9.71
N ARG A 80 -9.61 -9.10 -9.49
CA ARG A 80 -8.67 -9.89 -10.30
C ARG A 80 -8.84 -11.39 -10.09
N LYS A 81 -9.02 -11.84 -8.85
CA LYS A 81 -9.23 -13.26 -8.54
C LYS A 81 -10.52 -13.80 -9.15
N GLU A 82 -11.61 -13.05 -9.03
CA GLU A 82 -12.92 -13.42 -9.57
C GLU A 82 -12.95 -13.40 -11.11
N ASN A 83 -12.11 -12.58 -11.76
CA ASN A 83 -12.16 -12.35 -13.21
C ASN A 83 -10.85 -12.66 -13.95
N ALA A 84 -10.01 -13.56 -13.41
CA ALA A 84 -8.66 -13.83 -13.93
C ALA A 84 -8.64 -14.20 -15.44
N GLU A 85 -9.53 -15.10 -15.86
CA GLU A 85 -9.63 -15.54 -17.26
C GLU A 85 -10.17 -14.46 -18.20
N ALA A 86 -11.08 -13.61 -17.69
CA ALA A 86 -11.60 -12.48 -18.45
C ALA A 86 -10.52 -11.41 -18.64
N LEU A 87 -9.75 -11.09 -17.58
CA LEU A 87 -8.60 -10.20 -17.65
C LEU A 87 -7.54 -10.68 -18.65
N LYS A 88 -7.21 -11.98 -18.64
CA LYS A 88 -6.28 -12.57 -19.60
C LYS A 88 -6.72 -12.32 -21.04
N ARG A 89 -8.00 -12.53 -21.36
CA ARG A 89 -8.57 -12.27 -22.68
C ARG A 89 -8.51 -10.78 -23.04
N VAL A 90 -8.87 -9.89 -22.11
CA VAL A 90 -8.79 -8.44 -22.34
C VAL A 90 -7.36 -7.99 -22.62
N PHE A 91 -6.36 -8.47 -21.87
CA PHE A 91 -4.96 -8.09 -22.10
C PHE A 91 -4.45 -8.58 -23.46
N GLN A 92 -4.87 -9.76 -23.92
CA GLN A 92 -4.53 -10.25 -25.25
C GLN A 92 -5.11 -9.34 -26.35
N VAL A 93 -6.38 -8.92 -26.21
CA VAL A 93 -7.03 -8.00 -27.16
C VAL A 93 -6.38 -6.62 -27.11
N PHE A 94 -6.12 -6.09 -25.92
CA PHE A 94 -5.47 -4.80 -25.72
C PHE A 94 -4.10 -4.76 -26.39
N THR A 95 -3.30 -5.81 -26.23
CA THR A 95 -1.97 -5.91 -26.87
C THR A 95 -2.09 -5.91 -28.40
N LYS A 96 -3.07 -6.63 -28.97
CA LYS A 96 -3.34 -6.62 -30.42
C LYS A 96 -3.72 -5.24 -30.92
N VAL A 97 -4.62 -4.53 -30.22
CA VAL A 97 -5.02 -3.17 -30.57
C VAL A 97 -3.82 -2.21 -30.54
N CYS A 98 -2.97 -2.29 -29.51
CA CYS A 98 -1.76 -1.47 -29.44
C CYS A 98 -0.77 -1.77 -30.58
N VAL A 99 -0.72 -3.02 -31.05
CA VAL A 99 0.08 -3.44 -32.22
C VAL A 99 -0.49 -2.88 -33.51
N GLU A 100 -1.80 -2.92 -33.71
CA GLU A 100 -2.49 -2.39 -34.90
C GLU A 100 -2.42 -0.86 -34.98
N LEU A 101 -2.44 -0.18 -33.82
CA LEU A 101 -2.31 1.27 -33.72
C LEU A 101 -0.85 1.77 -33.75
N ASP A 102 0.12 0.88 -33.96
CA ASP A 102 1.56 1.18 -33.97
C ASP A 102 2.06 1.91 -32.71
N LEU A 103 1.40 1.69 -31.57
CA LEU A 103 1.73 2.30 -30.27
C LEU A 103 2.94 1.63 -29.63
N TYR A 104 3.17 0.36 -29.97
CA TYR A 104 4.44 -0.28 -29.73
C TYR A 104 5.30 -0.10 -30.95
N LYS A 105 6.50 0.47 -30.76
CA LYS A 105 7.55 0.40 -31.77
C LYS A 105 7.85 -1.07 -32.03
N GLN A 106 7.24 -1.63 -33.08
CA GLN A 106 7.71 -2.89 -33.61
C GLN A 106 9.13 -2.64 -34.10
N VAL A 107 10.12 -3.26 -33.46
CA VAL A 107 11.44 -3.34 -34.08
C VAL A 107 11.23 -4.18 -35.33
N LEU A 108 11.07 -3.51 -36.47
CA LEU A 108 10.94 -4.16 -37.77
C LEU A 108 12.20 -4.98 -38.01
N LEU A 109 12.15 -6.27 -37.69
CA LEU A 109 13.19 -7.21 -38.05
C LEU A 109 13.00 -7.57 -39.52
N ALA A 110 13.44 -6.69 -40.40
CA ALA A 110 13.50 -6.98 -41.83
C ALA A 110 14.64 -7.97 -42.08
N VAL A 111 14.28 -9.24 -42.30
CA VAL A 111 15.22 -10.28 -42.74
C VAL A 111 15.06 -10.43 -44.24
N ASP A 112 15.93 -9.78 -45.01
CA ASP A 112 16.02 -9.99 -46.46
C ASP A 112 16.65 -11.36 -46.73
N GLY A 113 15.80 -12.32 -47.10
CA GLY A 113 16.18 -13.70 -47.31
C GLY A 113 16.54 -13.97 -48.77
N THR A 114 17.83 -14.07 -49.09
CA THR A 114 18.27 -14.69 -50.34
C THR A 114 18.00 -16.20 -50.29
N LYS A 115 17.30 -16.77 -51.28
CA LYS A 115 17.02 -18.22 -51.32
C LYS A 115 18.30 -19.00 -51.65
N VAL A 116 19.01 -19.43 -50.63
CA VAL A 116 20.17 -20.33 -50.72
C VAL A 116 19.77 -21.71 -50.20
N ARG A 117 20.12 -22.80 -50.91
CA ARG A 117 20.02 -24.15 -50.33
C ARG A 117 21.07 -24.26 -49.22
N ALA A 118 20.67 -24.06 -47.98
CA ALA A 118 21.51 -24.25 -46.81
C ALA A 118 20.69 -24.74 -45.61
N VAL A 119 21.38 -25.46 -44.73
CA VAL A 119 20.91 -26.15 -43.54
C VAL A 119 20.11 -25.21 -42.63
N ASN A 120 18.80 -25.46 -42.50
CA ASN A 120 17.92 -24.74 -41.58
C ASN A 120 18.25 -25.13 -40.13
N SER A 121 18.52 -24.16 -39.25
CA SER A 121 18.63 -24.46 -37.81
C SER A 121 17.24 -24.79 -37.25
N LYS A 122 17.15 -25.79 -36.37
CA LYS A 122 15.87 -26.20 -35.75
C LYS A 122 15.07 -25.04 -35.15
N SER A 123 15.75 -23.98 -34.70
CA SER A 123 15.16 -22.78 -34.10
C SER A 123 14.39 -21.87 -35.06
N ASN A 124 14.59 -21.99 -36.38
CA ASN A 124 13.98 -21.13 -37.40
C ASN A 124 12.94 -21.85 -38.28
N CYS A 125 12.56 -23.08 -37.93
CA CYS A 125 11.49 -23.81 -38.60
C CYS A 125 10.16 -23.63 -37.87
N TYR A 126 9.24 -22.84 -38.45
CA TYR A 126 7.90 -22.61 -37.92
C TYR A 126 6.90 -23.61 -38.51
N THR A 127 6.91 -24.84 -37.98
CA THR A 127 5.86 -25.84 -38.25
C THR A 127 4.65 -25.59 -37.36
N THR A 128 3.48 -26.13 -37.72
CA THR A 128 2.26 -26.09 -36.88
C THR A 128 2.53 -26.52 -35.44
N ASP A 129 3.31 -27.59 -35.26
CA ASP A 129 3.68 -28.10 -33.92
C ASP A 129 4.55 -27.12 -33.13
N VAL A 130 5.41 -26.35 -33.81
CA VAL A 130 6.27 -25.33 -33.18
C VAL A 130 5.44 -24.13 -32.75
N LEU A 131 4.46 -23.73 -33.56
CA LEU A 131 3.52 -22.66 -33.23
C LEU A 131 2.66 -23.03 -32.02
N LEU A 132 2.14 -24.26 -31.97
CA LEU A 132 1.39 -24.76 -30.82
C LEU A 132 2.23 -24.74 -29.53
N LYS A 133 3.50 -25.16 -29.60
CA LYS A 133 4.43 -25.08 -28.46
C LYS A 133 4.70 -23.64 -28.00
N LYS A 134 4.83 -22.70 -28.95
CA LYS A 134 5.04 -21.29 -28.63
C LYS A 134 3.81 -20.68 -27.95
N ILE A 135 2.60 -20.99 -28.43
CA ILE A 135 1.34 -20.56 -27.78
C ILE A 135 1.29 -21.09 -26.33
N ALA A 136 1.57 -22.38 -26.14
CA ALA A 136 1.61 -22.97 -24.80
C ALA A 136 2.64 -22.31 -23.87
N THR A 137 3.79 -21.89 -24.41
CA THR A 137 4.82 -21.17 -23.66
C THR A 137 4.35 -19.77 -23.25
N ILE A 138 3.68 -19.05 -24.16
CA ILE A 138 3.09 -17.74 -23.86
C ILE A 138 2.01 -17.88 -22.78
N ASP A 139 1.15 -18.90 -22.87
CA ASP A 139 0.15 -19.18 -21.85
C ASP A 139 0.78 -19.47 -20.49
N ALA A 140 1.86 -20.25 -20.44
CA ALA A 140 2.61 -20.51 -19.21
C ALA A 140 3.23 -19.22 -18.62
N HIS A 141 3.75 -18.33 -19.46
CA HIS A 141 4.26 -17.03 -19.03
C HIS A 141 3.16 -16.15 -18.43
N ILE A 142 1.95 -16.15 -19.02
CA ILE A 142 0.80 -15.42 -18.46
C ILE A 142 0.41 -15.99 -17.09
N SER A 143 0.36 -17.32 -16.96
CA SER A 143 0.04 -17.96 -15.67
C SER A 143 1.08 -17.63 -14.60
N ASN A 144 2.37 -17.69 -14.95
CA ASN A 144 3.45 -17.31 -14.04
C ASN A 144 3.35 -15.84 -13.63
N TYR A 145 3.05 -14.95 -14.58
CA TYR A 145 2.84 -13.54 -14.32
C TYR A 145 1.74 -13.31 -13.29
N MET A 146 0.58 -13.96 -13.45
CA MET A 146 -0.53 -13.85 -12.50
C MET A 146 -0.14 -14.35 -11.10
N ALA A 147 0.59 -15.47 -11.01
CA ALA A 147 1.09 -16.00 -9.73
C ALA A 147 2.05 -15.02 -9.03
N THR A 148 2.98 -14.40 -9.76
CA THR A 148 3.86 -13.36 -9.20
C THR A 148 3.07 -12.18 -8.65
N MET A 149 1.93 -11.81 -9.26
CA MET A 149 1.07 -10.75 -8.71
C MET A 149 0.46 -11.14 -7.37
N ASP A 150 0.02 -12.40 -7.23
CA ASP A 150 -0.52 -12.92 -5.98
C ASP A 150 0.54 -12.95 -4.87
N GLU A 151 1.77 -13.36 -5.18
CA GLU A 151 2.89 -13.34 -4.23
C GLU A 151 3.23 -11.93 -3.77
N LEU A 152 3.29 -10.96 -4.68
CA LEU A 152 3.53 -9.55 -4.35
C LEU A 152 2.44 -8.95 -3.47
N ASP A 153 1.18 -9.31 -3.70
CA ASP A 153 0.07 -8.88 -2.85
C ASP A 153 0.19 -9.51 -1.44
N GLN A 154 0.82 -10.68 -1.27
CA GLN A 154 1.04 -11.29 0.05
C GLN A 154 2.25 -10.68 0.77
N THR A 155 3.41 -10.57 0.11
CA THR A 155 4.63 -10.07 0.75
C THR A 155 4.54 -8.61 1.20
N GLU A 156 3.81 -7.77 0.45
CA GLU A 156 3.56 -6.38 0.88
C GLU A 156 2.71 -6.30 2.16
N GLU A 157 1.92 -7.33 2.50
CA GLU A 157 1.18 -7.39 3.76
C GLU A 157 2.13 -7.60 4.95
N ASP A 158 3.07 -8.53 4.80
CA ASP A 158 4.08 -8.88 5.80
C ASP A 158 5.04 -7.69 6.03
N GLU A 159 5.53 -7.06 4.96
CA GLU A 159 6.40 -5.88 5.06
C GLU A 159 5.68 -4.69 5.74
N SER A 160 4.41 -4.47 5.40
CA SER A 160 3.62 -3.38 5.99
C SER A 160 3.39 -3.59 7.49
N SER A 161 3.23 -4.84 7.94
CA SER A 161 3.13 -5.18 9.37
C SER A 161 4.44 -4.91 10.10
N CYS A 162 5.55 -5.42 9.55
CA CYS A 162 6.88 -5.24 10.13
C CYS A 162 7.29 -3.76 10.26
N ILE A 163 7.01 -2.94 9.23
CA ILE A 163 7.28 -1.49 9.27
C ILE A 163 6.43 -0.82 10.36
N ARG A 164 5.16 -1.20 10.52
CA ARG A 164 4.28 -0.62 11.55
C ARG A 164 4.79 -0.90 12.95
N GLU A 165 5.17 -2.14 13.23
CA GLU A 165 5.75 -2.55 14.51
C GLU A 165 7.02 -1.74 14.82
N ARG A 166 7.93 -1.67 13.85
CA ARG A 166 9.18 -0.90 13.99
C ARG A 166 8.95 0.60 14.19
N LEU A 167 7.98 1.19 13.48
CA LEU A 167 7.62 2.60 13.68
C LEU A 167 7.04 2.85 15.06
N GLN A 168 6.28 1.90 15.60
CA GLN A 168 5.71 1.98 16.93
C GLN A 168 6.80 1.93 18.00
N GLU A 169 7.77 1.02 17.88
CA GLU A 169 8.96 0.99 18.75
C GLU A 169 9.75 2.31 18.71
N ILE A 170 9.94 2.88 17.53
CA ILE A 170 10.64 4.16 17.35
C ILE A 170 9.85 5.30 18.01
N LEU A 171 8.53 5.34 17.84
CA LEU A 171 7.66 6.33 18.50
C LEU A 171 7.72 6.20 20.01
N ASP A 172 7.69 4.97 20.54
CA ASP A 172 7.77 4.71 21.97
C ASP A 172 9.13 5.16 22.56
N ASP A 173 10.25 4.92 21.85
CA ASP A 173 11.57 5.44 22.23
C ASP A 173 11.60 6.98 22.23
N PHE A 174 11.03 7.62 21.21
CA PHE A 174 10.91 9.08 21.18
C PHE A 174 10.05 9.63 22.32
N HIS A 175 8.94 8.98 22.64
CA HIS A 175 8.08 9.34 23.77
C HIS A 175 8.82 9.20 25.11
N ALA A 176 9.52 8.08 25.32
CA ALA A 176 10.31 7.85 26.53
C ALA A 176 11.47 8.86 26.66
N ARG A 177 12.15 9.24 25.57
CA ARG A 177 13.19 10.29 25.58
C ARG A 177 12.59 11.65 25.91
N LYS A 178 11.45 11.99 25.31
CA LYS A 178 10.73 13.23 25.59
C LYS A 178 10.34 13.32 27.06
N GLU A 179 9.81 12.25 27.65
CA GLU A 179 9.48 12.21 29.09
C GLU A 179 10.71 12.44 29.96
N ARG A 180 11.84 11.77 29.66
CA ARG A 180 13.10 12.00 30.39
C ARG A 180 13.58 13.45 30.30
N TYR A 181 13.50 14.07 29.11
CA TYR A 181 13.86 15.48 28.94
C TYR A 181 12.92 16.41 29.70
N CYS A 182 11.62 16.13 29.70
CA CYS A 182 10.65 16.89 30.50
C CYS A 182 11.01 16.81 31.99
N LEU A 183 11.28 15.62 32.52
CA LEU A 183 11.65 15.41 33.92
C LEU A 183 12.98 16.10 34.29
N MET A 184 14.02 16.00 33.45
CA MET A 184 15.29 16.70 33.66
C MET A 184 15.14 18.22 33.71
N ASN A 185 14.18 18.77 32.97
CA ASN A 185 13.87 20.20 32.96
C ASN A 185 12.85 20.61 34.03
N GLY A 186 12.48 19.71 34.96
CA GLY A 186 11.52 19.99 36.03
C GLY A 186 10.05 20.03 35.57
N ASN A 187 9.75 19.62 34.33
CA ASN A 187 8.40 19.53 33.79
C ASN A 187 7.82 18.13 34.00
N ILE A 188 6.65 18.05 34.67
CA ILE A 188 5.92 16.78 34.85
C ILE A 188 5.17 16.44 33.54
N PRO A 189 5.53 15.36 32.83
CA PRO A 189 4.81 14.96 31.63
C PRO A 189 3.34 14.61 31.94
N HIS A 190 2.44 14.89 30.99
CA HIS A 190 0.99 14.61 31.06
C HIS A 190 0.12 15.46 32.00
N VAL A 191 0.65 16.53 32.59
CA VAL A 191 -0.20 17.52 33.28
C VAL A 191 -0.58 18.62 32.29
N ALA A 192 -1.81 18.58 31.78
CA ALA A 192 -2.36 19.71 31.04
C ALA A 192 -2.46 20.93 31.99
N LEU A 193 -1.69 21.97 31.70
CA LEU A 193 -1.86 23.28 32.34
C LEU A 193 -3.06 23.96 31.65
N LYS A 194 -4.03 24.41 32.45
CA LYS A 194 -5.14 25.22 31.96
C LYS A 194 -4.54 26.53 31.43
N TYR A 195 -4.96 26.97 30.23
CA TYR A 195 -4.44 28.10 29.44
C TYR A 195 -3.78 29.25 30.24
N ASP A 196 -2.64 29.76 29.74
CA ASP A 196 -1.82 30.87 30.26
C ASP A 196 -1.07 30.66 31.59
N LYS A 197 -0.76 29.41 31.95
CA LYS A 197 0.08 29.13 33.14
C LYS A 197 1.25 28.24 32.77
N GLU A 198 2.47 28.73 33.00
CA GLU A 198 3.72 27.96 32.84
C GLU A 198 4.09 27.16 34.10
N ALA A 199 3.50 27.49 35.26
CA ALA A 199 3.73 26.81 36.53
C ALA A 199 2.48 26.76 37.41
N ARG A 200 2.40 25.77 38.31
CA ARG A 200 1.44 25.73 39.41
C ARG A 200 2.14 26.12 40.70
N VAL A 201 1.72 27.24 41.30
CA VAL A 201 2.15 27.64 42.63
C VAL A 201 1.28 26.89 43.65
N PHE A 202 1.89 26.01 44.42
CA PHE A 202 1.25 25.37 45.58
C PHE A 202 1.71 26.08 46.85
N SER A 203 0.79 26.76 47.54
CA SER A 203 1.04 27.34 48.85
C SER A 203 0.89 26.28 49.93
N LEU A 204 2.00 25.80 50.48
CA LEU A 204 1.99 24.91 51.63
C LEU A 204 2.16 25.74 52.91
N PRO A 205 1.31 25.56 53.94
CA PRO A 205 1.53 26.20 55.23
C PRO A 205 2.82 25.65 55.85
N TYR A 206 3.72 26.57 56.22
CA TYR A 206 4.95 26.20 56.92
C TYR A 206 4.63 25.59 58.29
N ARG A 207 5.28 24.49 58.62
CA ARG A 207 5.24 23.86 59.94
C ARG A 207 6.67 23.59 60.37
N GLU A 208 7.03 24.12 61.52
CA GLU A 208 8.33 23.85 62.14
C GLU A 208 8.42 22.37 62.48
N ALA A 209 9.42 21.68 61.93
CA ALA A 209 9.68 20.27 62.18
C ALA A 209 11.19 20.00 62.05
N ASP A 210 11.73 19.22 62.98
CA ASP A 210 13.12 18.78 62.93
C ASP A 210 13.27 17.66 61.89
N ILE A 211 13.86 18.00 60.74
CA ILE A 211 14.08 17.05 59.65
C ILE A 211 15.49 16.47 59.77
N THR A 212 15.59 15.16 60.00
CA THR A 212 16.84 14.41 59.93
C THR A 212 17.12 13.93 58.50
N ASP A 213 18.39 13.69 58.16
CA ASP A 213 18.76 13.16 56.83
C ASP A 213 18.13 11.78 56.53
N THR A 214 17.85 10.99 57.56
CA THR A 214 17.12 9.72 57.46
C THR A 214 15.64 9.91 57.08
N LEU A 215 15.02 11.01 57.50
CA LEU A 215 13.65 11.39 57.12
C LEU A 215 13.60 11.93 55.69
N ARG A 216 14.67 12.59 55.22
CA ARG A 216 14.77 13.10 53.85
C ARG A 216 14.90 12.00 52.81
N ALA A 217 15.53 10.88 53.15
CA ALA A 217 15.72 9.73 52.26
C ALA A 217 14.52 8.76 52.22
N ARG A 218 13.47 9.01 53.01
CA ARG A 218 12.27 8.18 53.05
C ARG A 218 11.29 8.56 51.94
N THR A 219 10.79 7.55 51.23
CA THR A 219 9.85 7.70 50.10
C THR A 219 8.38 7.56 50.51
N ASP A 220 8.07 7.47 51.80
CA ASP A 220 6.67 7.38 52.24
C ASP A 220 5.92 8.72 52.08
N PRO A 221 4.62 8.68 51.73
CA PRO A 221 3.83 9.89 51.49
C PRO A 221 3.79 10.86 52.69
N GLU A 222 3.87 10.33 53.91
CA GLU A 222 3.85 11.12 55.14
C GLU A 222 5.19 11.83 55.39
N ALA A 223 6.33 11.17 55.17
CA ALA A 223 7.65 11.76 55.23
C ALA A 223 7.84 12.87 54.18
N ILE A 224 7.43 12.64 52.93
CA ILE A 224 7.50 13.64 51.85
C ILE A 224 6.66 14.86 52.21
N ARG A 225 5.43 14.65 52.69
CA ARG A 225 4.54 15.74 53.11
C ARG A 225 5.14 16.56 54.27
N THR A 226 5.74 15.88 55.24
CA THR A 226 6.39 16.54 56.39
C THR A 226 7.59 17.38 55.94
N CYS A 227 8.43 16.86 55.04
CA CYS A 227 9.57 17.59 54.48
C CYS A 227 9.12 18.85 53.72
N LEU A 228 8.10 18.72 52.87
CA LEU A 228 7.56 19.83 52.08
C LEU A 228 6.92 20.93 52.96
N HIS A 229 6.23 20.57 54.04
CA HIS A 229 5.68 21.56 54.98
C HIS A 229 6.74 22.27 55.84
N ALA A 230 7.89 21.65 56.09
CA ALA A 230 9.02 22.27 56.78
C ALA A 230 10.01 22.98 55.83
N GLY A 231 9.69 23.06 54.53
CA GLY A 231 10.46 23.83 53.55
C GLY A 231 11.76 23.17 53.11
N VAL A 232 11.93 21.86 53.32
CA VAL A 232 13.12 21.11 52.95
C VAL A 232 12.79 20.07 51.88
N LEU A 233 13.60 19.99 50.82
CA LEU A 233 13.40 19.02 49.76
C LEU A 233 13.83 17.60 50.21
N PRO A 234 12.99 16.57 49.97
CA PRO A 234 13.38 15.17 50.18
C PRO A 234 14.51 14.79 49.21
N LEU A 235 15.36 13.87 49.64
CA LEU A 235 16.43 13.28 48.84
C LEU A 235 15.83 12.04 48.16
N ALA A 236 15.54 12.17 46.87
CA ALA A 236 15.09 11.05 46.03
C ALA A 236 16.25 10.13 45.65
#